data_AF-A0A3R7EGH5-F1
#
_entry.id   AF-A0A3R7EGH5-F1
#
_cell.length_a   1.000
_cell.length_b   1.000
_cell.length_c   1.000
_cell.angle_alpha   90.00
_cell.angle_beta   90.00
_cell.angle_gamma   90.00
#
_symmetry.space_group_name_H-M   'P 1'
#
loop_
_entity.id
_entity.type
_entity.pdbx_description
1 polymer ?
#
loop_
_entity_poly.entity_id
_entity_poly.type
_entity_poly.pdbx_seq_one_letter_code
_entity_poly.pdbx_strand_id
1 'polypeptide(L)' 'MKLKVNWSEKRQRHILDRMLLRGISRREFYDALIKGERREQKKDIYESMYRYFSIVYEEQFLRDKNIKKIYPITVKLISK' A
#
# COMPACT_ATOMS: atom_id res chain seq x y z
N MET A 1 4.62 -7.62 15.18
CA MET A 1 4.52 -6.30 14.52
C MET A 1 3.08 -6.10 14.05
N LYS A 2 2.41 -4.99 14.42
CA LYS A 2 1.02 -4.70 13.99
C LYS A 2 1.04 -3.76 12.77
N LEU A 3 0.36 -4.14 11.70
CA LEU A 3 0.17 -3.31 10.50
C LEU A 3 -1.08 -2.43 10.67
N LYS A 4 -0.93 -1.11 10.50
CA LYS A 4 -2.03 -0.16 10.54
C LYS A 4 -2.05 0.68 9.27
N VAL A 5 -3.00 0.40 8.38
CA VAL A 5 -3.20 1.18 7.16
C VAL A 5 -4.07 2.39 7.45
N ASN A 6 -3.64 3.55 7.00
CA ASN A 6 -4.43 4.77 7.08
C ASN A 6 -5.40 4.84 5.90
N TRP A 7 -6.70 4.66 6.18
CA TRP A 7 -7.78 4.74 5.20
C TRP A 7 -8.56 6.06 5.24
N SER A 8 -8.00 7.13 5.85
CA SER A 8 -8.68 8.42 5.92
C SER A 8 -9.04 8.94 4.52
N GLU A 9 -10.35 9.04 4.24
CA GLU A 9 -10.86 9.41 2.92
C GLU A 9 -10.33 10.76 2.42
N LYS A 10 -10.14 11.72 3.33
CA LYS A 10 -9.62 13.05 2.98
C LYS A 10 -8.21 12.99 2.36
N ARG A 11 -7.39 12.03 2.77
CA ARG A 11 -6.00 11.87 2.29
C ARG A 11 -5.85 10.78 1.22
N GLN A 12 -6.78 9.82 1.20
CA GLN A 12 -6.65 8.57 0.44
C GLN A 12 -7.68 8.42 -0.69
N ARG A 13 -8.50 9.44 -0.96
CA ARG A 13 -9.47 9.42 -2.07
C ARG A 13 -8.85 8.93 -3.37
N HIS A 14 -7.68 9.48 -3.72
CA HIS A 14 -6.97 9.09 -4.94
C HIS A 14 -6.73 7.58 -5.05
N ILE A 15 -6.16 6.93 -4.02
CA ILE A 15 -5.89 5.50 -4.11
C ILE A 15 -7.19 4.68 -4.09
N LEU A 16 -8.19 5.08 -3.31
CA LEU A 16 -9.46 4.37 -3.22
C LEU A 16 -10.18 4.36 -4.57
N ASP A 17 -10.21 5.50 -5.26
CA ASP A 17 -10.75 5.60 -6.62
C ASP A 17 -9.95 4.72 -7.59
N ARG A 18 -8.62 4.73 -7.48
CA ARG A 18 -7.73 3.94 -8.34
C ARG A 18 -7.85 2.44 -8.10
N MET A 19 -8.13 2.02 -6.87
CA MET A 19 -8.43 0.64 -6.50
C MET A 19 -9.77 0.21 -7.07
N LEU A 20 -10.81 1.05 -6.90
CA LEU A 20 -12.16 0.80 -7.43
C LEU A 20 -12.14 0.64 -8.95
N LEU A 21 -11.51 1.58 -9.67
CA LEU A 21 -11.39 1.55 -11.13
C LEU A 21 -10.63 0.32 -11.67
N ARG A 22 -9.82 -0.33 -10.83
CA ARG A 22 -9.00 -1.49 -11.19
C ARG A 22 -9.53 -2.81 -10.62
N GLY A 23 -10.66 -2.78 -9.93
CA GLY A 23 -11.23 -3.96 -9.28
C GLY A 23 -10.37 -4.52 -8.14
N ILE A 24 -9.52 -3.69 -7.50
CA ILE A 24 -8.63 -4.12 -6.42
C ILE A 24 -9.36 -3.94 -5.09
N SER A 25 -9.61 -5.04 -4.39
CA SER A 25 -10.23 -5.01 -3.06
C SER A 25 -9.24 -4.58 -1.96
N ARG A 26 -9.76 -4.13 -0.81
CA ARG A 26 -8.91 -3.90 0.38
C ARG A 26 -8.19 -5.17 0.83
N ARG A 27 -8.84 -6.34 0.69
CA ARG A 27 -8.22 -7.64 1.00
C ARG A 27 -6.98 -7.87 0.14
N GLU A 28 -7.09 -7.66 -1.17
CA GLU A 28 -5.94 -7.77 -2.08
C GLU A 28 -4.86 -6.74 -1.79
N PHE A 29 -5.24 -5.54 -1.37
CA PHE A 29 -4.26 -4.54 -0.91
C PHE A 29 -3.47 -5.03 0.32
N TYR A 30 -4.15 -5.63 1.31
CA TYR A 30 -3.47 -6.24 2.45
C TYR A 30 -2.61 -7.45 2.06
N ASP A 31 -3.10 -8.30 1.14
CA ASP A 31 -2.31 -9.40 0.60
C ASP A 31 -1.05 -8.90 -0.10
N ALA A 32 -1.14 -7.82 -0.88
CA ALA A 32 0.01 -7.18 -1.51
C ALA A 32 0.99 -6.60 -0.49
N LEU A 33 0.52 -6.01 0.61
CA LEU A 33 1.40 -5.50 1.68
C LEU A 33 2.16 -6.61 2.42
N ILE A 34 1.55 -7.79 2.57
CA ILE A 34 2.10 -8.89 3.38
C ILE A 34 2.93 -9.86 2.53
N LYS A 35 2.48 -10.15 1.31
CA LYS A 35 3.01 -11.21 0.44
C LYS A 35 3.66 -10.67 -0.83
N GLY A 36 3.46 -9.40 -1.16
CA GLY A 36 4.02 -8.81 -2.37
C GLY A 36 5.53 -8.63 -2.28
N GLU A 37 6.16 -8.62 -3.44
CA GLU A 37 7.59 -8.36 -3.56
C GLU A 37 7.83 -6.87 -3.33
N ARG A 38 8.57 -6.55 -2.27
CA ARG A 38 8.76 -5.19 -1.81
C ARG A 38 10.05 -4.59 -2.36
N ARG A 39 9.94 -3.41 -2.96
CA ARG A 39 11.05 -2.60 -3.44
C ARG A 39 10.99 -1.20 -2.83
N GLU A 40 12.12 -0.71 -2.34
CA GLU A 40 12.25 0.69 -1.93
C GLU A 40 12.45 1.57 -3.17
N GLN A 41 11.60 2.60 -3.34
CA GLN A 41 11.76 3.58 -4.42
C GLN A 41 12.57 4.80 -3.95
N LYS A 42 12.28 5.25 -2.73
CA LYS A 42 12.89 6.40 -2.05
C LYS A 42 12.76 6.15 -0.55
N LYS A 43 13.56 6.84 0.25
CA LYS A 43 13.48 6.79 1.72
C LYS A 43 12.03 6.79 2.20
N ASP A 44 11.67 5.74 2.94
CA ASP A 44 10.35 5.49 3.54
C ASP A 44 9.19 5.25 2.54
N ILE A 45 9.44 5.30 1.22
CA ILE A 45 8.47 5.02 0.15
C ILE A 45 8.79 3.67 -0.51
N TYR A 46 7.79 2.79 -0.47
CA TYR A 46 7.91 1.43 -0.97
C TYR A 46 6.88 1.16 -2.05
N GLU A 47 7.27 0.30 -2.97
CA GLU A 47 6.37 -0.35 -3.91
C GLU A 47 6.32 -1.83 -3.60
N SER A 48 5.12 -2.37 -3.44
CA SER A 48 4.91 -3.81 -3.31
C SER A 48 4.20 -4.34 -4.54
N MET A 49 4.86 -5.22 -5.27
CA MET A 49 4.33 -5.87 -6.47
C MET A 49 3.58 -7.15 -6.09
N TYR A 50 2.35 -7.30 -6.57
CA TYR A 50 1.52 -8.45 -6.27
C TYR A 50 0.60 -8.78 -7.45
N ARG A 51 0.75 -9.99 -8.00
CA ARG A 51 -0.02 -10.46 -9.17
C ARG A 51 0.10 -9.49 -10.34
N TYR A 52 -1.02 -8.88 -10.75
CA TYR A 52 -1.14 -7.99 -11.91
C TYR A 52 -1.06 -6.50 -11.53
N PHE A 53 -0.75 -6.15 -10.27
CA PHE A 53 -0.70 -4.77 -9.81
C PHE A 53 0.47 -4.53 -8.84
N SER A 54 0.80 -3.25 -8.64
CA SER A 54 1.68 -2.81 -7.56
C SER A 54 1.00 -1.75 -6.71
N ILE A 55 1.36 -1.70 -5.44
CA ILE A 55 0.92 -0.68 -4.49
C ILE A 55 2.11 0.18 -4.10
N VAL A 56 1.94 1.51 -4.19
CA VAL A 56 2.94 2.48 -3.71
C VAL A 56 2.44 3.06 -2.41
N TYR A 57 3.28 3.08 -1.39
CA TYR A 57 2.91 3.52 -0.06
C TYR A 57 4.13 4.03 0.72
N GLU A 58 3.88 4.93 1.66
CA GLU A 58 4.86 5.37 2.65
C GLU A 58 4.73 4.51 3.92
N GLU A 59 5.85 4.07 4.47
CA GLU A 59 5.92 3.38 5.76
C GLU A 59 6.44 4.30 6.86
N GLN A 60 5.76 4.30 8.01
CA GLN A 60 6.26 4.93 9.22
C GLN A 60 6.29 3.92 10.37
N PHE A 61 7.49 3.70 10.91
CA PHE A 61 7.71 2.83 12.05
C PHE A 61 7.59 3.59 13.37
N LEU A 62 6.63 3.20 14.19
CA LEU A 62 6.54 3.64 15.58
C LEU A 62 7.20 2.60 16.46
N ARG A 63 8.49 2.82 16.76
CA ARG A 63 9.35 1.89 17.51
C ARG A 63 8.74 1.52 18.86
N ASP A 64 8.25 2.50 19.61
CA ASP A 64 7.70 2.31 20.96
C ASP A 64 6.47 1.41 21.03
N LYS A 65 5.77 1.23 19.90
CA LYS A 65 4.51 0.47 19.85
C LYS A 65 4.61 -0.79 18.98
N ASN A 66 5.75 -1.05 18.34
CA ASN A 66 5.93 -2.11 17.34
C ASN A 66 4.81 -2.09 16.26
N ILE A 67 4.42 -0.88 15.86
CA ILE A 67 3.39 -0.61 14.84
C ILE A 67 4.07 -0.09 13.58
N LYS A 68 3.77 -0.74 12.46
CA LYS A 68 4.07 -0.24 11.12
C LYS A 68 2.83 0.45 10.57
N LYS A 69 2.89 1.77 10.45
CA LYS A 69 1.84 2.56 9.78
C LYS A 69 2.10 2.58 8.29
N ILE A 70 1.06 2.30 7.52
CA ILE A 70 1.08 2.37 6.07
C ILE A 70 0.23 3.56 5.65
N TYR A 71 0.80 4.44 4.85
CA TYR A 71 0.10 5.52 4.18
C TYR A 71 0.09 5.20 2.70
N PRO A 72 -1.01 4.65 2.18
CA PRO A 72 -1.08 4.34 0.76
C PRO A 72 -0.96 5.62 -0.08
N ILE A 73 -0.41 5.50 -1.28
CA ILE A 73 -0.22 6.63 -2.21
C ILE A 73 -1.01 6.37 -3.49
N THR A 74 -0.75 5.24 -4.15
CA THR A 74 -1.45 4.85 -5.38
C THR A 74 -1.35 3.34 -5.61
N VAL A 75 -2.17 2.84 -6.54
CA VAL A 75 -2.01 1.52 -7.17
C VAL A 75 -1.67 1.68 -8.66
N LYS A 76 -0.91 0.74 -9.22
CA LYS A 76 -0.56 0.67 -10.65
C LYS A 76 -0.89 -0.73 -11.17
N LEU A 77 -1.32 -0.83 -12.43
CA LEU A 77 -1.38 -2.13 -13.11
C LEU A 77 0.01 -2.42 -13.69
N ILE A 78 0.44 -3.66 -13.57
CA ILE A 78 1.67 -4.13 -14.22
C ILE A 78 1.26 -4.57 -15.62
N SER A 79 1.51 -3.72 -16.62
CA SER A 79 1.45 -4.15 -18.01
C SER A 79 2.67 -5.02 -18.30
N LYS A 80 2.46 -6.12 -19.02
CA LYS A 80 3.56 -6.75 -19.77
C LYS A 80 4.06 -5.80 -20.85
#